data_AF-A0A7X2NPG0-F1
#
_entry.id   AF-A0A7X2NPG0-F1
#
_cell.length_a   1.000
_cell.length_b   1.000
_cell.length_c   1.000
_cell.angle_alpha   90.00
_cell.angle_beta   90.00
_cell.angle_gamma   90.00
#
_symmetry.space_group_name_H-M   'P 1'
#
loop_
_entity.id
_entity.type
_entity.pdbx_description
1 polymer ?
#
loop_
_entity_poly.entity_id
_entity_poly.type
_entity_poly.pdbx_seq_one_letter_code
_entity_poly.pdbx_strand_id
1 'polypeptide(L)' 'MKIKETYACECCNQEYSEKEVALNCENTHVKIKEIMAVEYGRQEKYPSTVSFVMEDGEILNFHSEDCF' A
#
# COMPACT_ATOMS: atom_id res chain seq x y z
N MET A 1 29.03 -9.74 19.86
CA MET A 1 27.81 -9.25 19.19
C MET A 1 27.17 -10.43 18.47
N LYS A 2 25.85 -10.62 18.56
CA LYS A 2 25.12 -11.64 17.79
C LYS A 2 24.22 -10.91 16.79
N ILE A 3 24.21 -11.37 15.54
CA ILE A 3 23.36 -10.85 14.46
C ILE A 3 22.12 -11.74 14.39
N LYS A 4 20.92 -11.14 14.33
CA LYS A 4 19.66 -11.84 14.08
C LYS A 4 19.12 -11.37 12.74
N GLU A 5 18.88 -12.30 11.84
CA GLU A 5 18.19 -12.02 10.58
C GLU A 5 16.67 -12.17 10.79
N THR A 6 15.91 -11.23 10.25
CA THR A 6 14.44 -11.18 10.24
C THR A 6 13.94 -11.03 8.81
N TYR A 7 12.70 -11.40 8.58
CA TYR A 7 11.99 -11.20 7.31
C TYR A 7 10.92 -10.15 7.52
N ALA A 8 10.91 -9.09 6.71
CA ALA A 8 9.91 -8.03 6.80
C ALA A 8 8.87 -8.18 5.67
N CYS A 9 7.61 -7.99 6.00
CA CYS A 9 6.54 -7.89 5.00
C CYS A 9 6.66 -6.56 4.24
N GLU A 10 6.67 -6.58 2.91
CA GLU A 10 6.81 -5.34 2.11
C GLU A 10 5.58 -4.42 2.18
N CYS A 11 4.39 -4.97 2.48
CA CYS A 11 3.16 -4.18 2.58
C CYS A 11 3.01 -3.40 3.89
N CYS A 12 3.36 -3.99 5.03
CA CYS A 12 3.14 -3.39 6.36
C CYS A 12 4.43 -3.19 7.19
N ASN A 13 5.59 -3.60 6.67
CA ASN A 13 6.90 -3.55 7.33
C ASN A 13 7.00 -4.32 8.66
N GLN A 14 6.04 -5.20 8.95
CA GLN A 14 6.10 -6.04 10.13
C GLN A 14 7.19 -7.10 9.98
N GLU A 15 8.01 -7.26 11.04
CA GLU A 15 9.13 -8.19 11.06
C GLU A 15 8.74 -9.55 11.66
N TYR A 16 9.25 -10.61 11.03
CA TYR A 16 9.02 -12.00 11.39
C TYR A 16 10.35 -12.74 11.51
N SER A 17 10.39 -13.78 12.34
CA SER A 17 11.59 -14.62 12.48
C SER A 17 11.65 -15.72 11.41
N GLU A 18 10.54 -16.00 10.72
CA GLU A 18 10.40 -17.07 9.73
C GLU A 18 9.86 -16.53 8.41
N LYS A 19 10.43 -16.98 7.30
CA LYS A 19 10.07 -16.52 5.95
C LYS A 19 8.63 -16.88 5.58
N GLU A 20 8.17 -18.08 5.92
CA GLU A 20 6.82 -18.55 5.59
C GLU A 20 5.75 -17.70 6.28
N VAL A 21 6.02 -17.26 7.50
CA VAL A 21 5.11 -16.38 8.26
C VAL A 21 5.03 -14.99 7.61
N ALA A 22 6.18 -14.43 7.21
CA ALA A 22 6.22 -13.17 6.47
C ALA A 22 5.46 -13.27 5.13
N LEU A 23 5.67 -14.35 4.39
CA LEU A 23 4.99 -14.59 3.11
C LEU A 23 3.48 -14.76 3.30
N ASN A 24 3.06 -15.46 4.36
CA ASN A 24 1.64 -15.59 4.67
C ASN A 24 1.02 -14.22 5.02
N CYS A 25 1.71 -13.38 5.78
CA CYS A 25 1.28 -12.00 6.03
C CYS A 25 1.11 -11.23 4.72
N GLU A 26 2.10 -11.27 3.83
CA GLU A 26 2.04 -10.61 2.52
C GLU A 26 0.84 -11.02 1.66
N ASN A 27 0.45 -12.30 1.73
CA ASN A 27 -0.71 -12.82 1.01
C ASN A 27 -2.05 -12.43 1.62
N THR A 28 -2.08 -11.97 2.89
CA THR A 28 -3.32 -11.47 3.52
C THR A 28 -3.63 -10.02 3.19
N HIS A 29 -2.66 -9.27 2.66
CA HIS A 29 -2.87 -7.89 2.27
C HIS A 29 -3.56 -7.80 0.91
N VAL A 30 -4.62 -6.99 0.84
CA VAL A 30 -5.24 -6.61 -0.43
C VAL A 30 -4.35 -5.56 -1.10
N LYS A 31 -3.90 -5.85 -2.32
CA LYS A 31 -3.02 -4.93 -3.08
C LYS A 31 -3.82 -4.06 -4.03
N ILE A 32 -3.19 -2.98 -4.46
CA ILE A 32 -3.71 -2.15 -5.55
C ILE A 32 -3.59 -2.95 -6.84
N LYS A 33 -4.71 -3.11 -7.54
CA LYS A 33 -4.76 -3.77 -8.84
C LYS A 33 -4.44 -2.78 -9.96
N GLU A 34 -5.07 -1.62 -9.95
CA GLU A 34 -4.88 -0.58 -10.97
C GLU A 34 -5.22 0.82 -10.45
N ILE A 35 -4.61 1.84 -11.05
CA ILE A 35 -5.01 3.24 -10.87
C ILE A 35 -6.16 3.51 -11.84
N MET A 36 -7.33 3.80 -11.30
CA MET A 36 -8.55 4.04 -12.07
C MET A 36 -8.62 5.47 -12.63
N ALA A 37 -8.30 6.45 -11.78
CA ALA A 37 -8.42 7.86 -12.12
C ALA A 37 -7.41 8.70 -11.34
N VAL A 38 -7.01 9.82 -11.96
CA VAL A 38 -6.12 10.81 -11.38
C VAL A 38 -6.70 12.18 -11.73
N GLU A 39 -7.08 12.95 -10.71
CA GLU A 39 -7.68 14.27 -10.88
C GLU A 39 -6.73 15.35 -10.36
N TYR A 40 -6.73 16.50 -11.04
CA TYR A 40 -5.89 17.64 -10.72
C TYR A 40 -6.76 18.87 -10.48
N GLY A 41 -6.43 19.64 -9.44
CA GLY A 41 -6.98 20.97 -9.25
C GLY A 41 -6.54 21.93 -10.37
N ARG A 42 -7.34 22.99 -10.58
CA ARG A 42 -7.21 23.94 -11.73
C ARG A 42 -5.82 24.60 -11.87
N GLN A 43 -5.00 24.59 -10.83
CA GLN A 43 -3.63 25.13 -10.82
C GLN A 43 -2.65 24.27 -10.01
N GLU A 44 -3.00 23.00 -9.77
CA GLU A 44 -2.18 22.14 -8.92
C GLU A 44 -1.14 21.37 -9.73
N LYS A 45 0.07 21.28 -9.18
CA LYS A 45 1.18 20.51 -9.76
C LYS A 45 1.04 19.00 -9.50
N TYR A 46 0.34 18.64 -8.44
CA TYR A 46 0.15 17.26 -7.98
C TYR A 46 -1.33 16.93 -8.03
N PRO A 47 -1.71 15.65 -8.16
CA PRO A 47 -3.10 15.26 -8.18
C PRO A 47 -3.78 15.57 -6.85
N SER A 48 -4.99 16.11 -6.94
CA SER A 48 -5.87 16.35 -5.79
C SER A 48 -6.55 15.06 -5.34
N THR A 49 -6.83 14.17 -6.29
CA THR A 49 -7.49 12.89 -6.03
C THR A 49 -6.83 11.79 -6.84
N VAL A 50 -6.62 10.63 -6.21
CA VAL A 50 -6.24 9.40 -6.91
C VAL A 50 -7.20 8.29 -6.52
N SER A 51 -7.78 7.64 -7.52
CA SER A 51 -8.69 6.51 -7.36
C SER A 51 -7.98 5.21 -7.74
N PHE A 52 -8.10 4.20 -6.90
CA PHE A 52 -7.50 2.88 -7.08
C PHE A 52 -8.58 1.81 -7.08
N VAL A 53 -8.43 0.80 -7.93
CA VAL A 53 -9.16 -0.46 -7.79
C VAL A 53 -8.25 -1.42 -7.03
N MET A 54 -8.77 -2.01 -5.96
CA MET A 54 -8.12 -3.02 -5.14
C MET A 54 -8.34 -4.41 -5.75
N GLU A 55 -7.50 -5.40 -5.39
CA GLU A 55 -7.63 -6.77 -5.93
C GLU A 55 -8.95 -7.46 -5.56
N ASP A 56 -9.57 -7.08 -4.44
CA ASP A 56 -10.88 -7.55 -4.00
C ASP A 56 -12.05 -6.85 -4.73
N GLY A 57 -11.76 -5.87 -5.59
CA GLY A 57 -12.75 -5.12 -6.36
C GLY A 57 -13.27 -3.86 -5.67
N GLU A 58 -12.81 -3.54 -4.45
CA GLU A 58 -13.12 -2.26 -3.83
C GLU A 58 -12.44 -1.10 -4.56
N ILE A 59 -13.07 0.08 -4.53
CA ILE A 59 -12.51 1.30 -5.10
C ILE A 59 -12.18 2.25 -3.94
N LEU A 60 -10.90 2.58 -3.80
CA LEU A 60 -10.42 3.55 -2.82
C LEU A 60 -10.11 4.88 -3.50
N ASN A 61 -10.55 5.97 -2.88
CA ASN A 61 -10.24 7.33 -3.31
C ASN A 61 -9.40 7.99 -2.23
N PHE A 62 -8.24 8.49 -2.62
CA PHE A 62 -7.38 9.26 -1.74
C PHE A 62 -7.40 10.70 -2.21
N HIS A 63 -7.75 11.61 -1.30
CA HIS A 63 -7.69 13.04 -1.55
C HIS A 63 -6.45 13.61 -0.87
N SER A 64 -5.80 14.57 -1.53
CA SER A 64 -4.62 15.26 -0.99
C SER A 64 -4.92 15.97 0.34
N GLU A 65 -6.18 16.30 0.59
CA GLU A 65 -6.68 16.92 1.83
C GLU A 65 -6.68 15.96 3.03
N ASP A 66 -6.75 14.64 2.80
CA ASP A 66 -6.75 13.62 3.87
C ASP A 66 -5.34 13.34 4.44
N CYS A 67 -4.29 13.89 3.85
CA CYS A 67 -2.91 13.64 4.24
C CYS A 67 -2.40 14.49 5.44
N PHE A 68 -3.26 15.25 6.13
CA PHE A 68 -2.87 16.06 7.30
C PHE A 68 -3.91 16.09 8.43
#